data_AF-A0A6J2VQV5-F1
#
_entry.id   AF-A0A6J2VQV5-F1
#
_cell.length_a   1.000
_cell.length_b   1.000
_cell.length_c   1.000
_cell.angle_alpha   90.00
_cell.angle_beta   90.00
_cell.angle_gamma   90.00
#
_symmetry.space_group_name_H-M   'P 1'
#
loop_
_entity.id
_entity.type
_entity.pdbx_description
1 polymer ?
#
loop_
_entity_poly.entity_id
_entity_poly.type
_entity_poly.pdbx_seq_one_letter_code
_entity_poly.pdbx_strand_id
1 'polypeptide(L)'
;MNCCSECHGQGTKECETCKGKKQLLVYINLKVEWKNNVEDFAVQQTGGFDSANLGSVTGKKFFEDTKYMVYPVLGFPDPNVSQASERLVREHQSKFSQTSRIHQQRQTIELIPITKVSYKWKGGSHLYFVYGNEFKVSADDYPATCCCILM
;
A
#
# COMPACT_ATOMS: atom_id res chain seq x y z
N MET A 1 -67.85 7.11 -21.87
CA MET A 1 -67.26 8.04 -20.87
C MET A 1 -65.85 7.55 -20.61
N ASN A 2 -64.84 8.17 -21.21
CA ASN A 2 -63.47 7.67 -21.13
C ASN A 2 -62.83 8.27 -19.88
N CYS A 3 -62.73 7.48 -18.81
CA CYS A 3 -61.95 7.87 -17.63
C CYS A 3 -60.48 7.96 -18.03
N CYS A 4 -59.85 9.10 -17.73
CA CYS A 4 -58.41 9.27 -17.90
C CYS A 4 -57.71 8.20 -17.06
N SER A 5 -56.84 7.39 -17.69
CA SER A 5 -56.13 6.30 -17.02
C SER A 5 -55.10 6.79 -15.99
N GLU A 6 -54.63 8.02 -16.11
CA GLU A 6 -53.58 8.57 -15.24
C GLU A 6 -54.10 9.17 -13.92
N CYS A 7 -55.29 9.78 -13.95
CA CYS A 7 -55.92 10.36 -12.76
C CYS A 7 -57.21 9.64 -12.35
N HIS A 8 -57.57 8.55 -13.05
CA HIS A 8 -58.80 7.78 -12.85
C HIS A 8 -60.07 8.64 -12.76
N GLY A 9 -60.10 9.77 -13.49
CA GLY A 9 -61.23 10.71 -13.48
C GLY A 9 -61.25 11.71 -12.31
N GLN A 10 -60.24 11.73 -11.44
CA GLN A 10 -60.14 12.68 -10.31
C GLN A 10 -59.64 14.08 -10.71
N GLY A 11 -59.09 14.25 -11.91
CA GLY A 11 -58.57 15.55 -12.40
C GLY A 11 -57.30 16.05 -11.70
N THR A 12 -56.81 15.32 -10.69
CA THR A 12 -55.55 15.58 -9.99
C THR A 12 -54.82 14.25 -9.78
N LYS A 13 -53.49 14.30 -9.66
CA LYS A 13 -52.65 13.15 -9.33
C LYS A 13 -51.83 13.49 -8.10
N GLU A 14 -51.75 12.56 -7.16
CA GLU A 14 -50.90 12.71 -5.98
C GLU A 14 -49.42 12.77 -6.41
N CYS A 15 -48.68 13.74 -5.88
CA CYS A 15 -47.26 13.84 -6.15
C CYS A 15 -46.55 12.60 -5.60
N GLU A 16 -45.87 11.84 -6.48
CA GLU A 16 -45.19 10.61 -6.08
C GLU A 16 -44.04 10.86 -5.10
N THR A 17 -43.40 12.03 -5.19
CA THR A 17 -42.26 12.44 -4.38
C THR A 17 -42.65 12.83 -2.95
N CYS A 18 -43.65 13.70 -2.79
CA CYS A 18 -44.05 14.19 -1.47
C CYS A 18 -45.35 13.59 -0.93
N LYS A 19 -46.00 12.69 -1.68
CA LYS A 19 -47.29 12.06 -1.33
C LYS A 19 -48.34 13.10 -0.89
N GLY A 20 -48.47 14.15 -1.68
CA GLY A 20 -49.37 15.28 -1.42
C GLY A 20 -49.02 16.17 -0.22
N LYS A 21 -47.98 15.85 0.58
CA LYS A 21 -47.64 16.57 1.82
C LYS A 21 -46.94 17.91 1.59
N LYS A 22 -46.46 18.19 0.37
CA LYS A 22 -45.74 19.42 0.01
C LYS A 22 -44.51 19.70 0.90
N GLN A 23 -43.99 18.67 1.56
CA GLN A 23 -42.82 18.71 2.43
C GLN A 23 -41.77 17.78 1.85
N LEU A 24 -40.55 18.29 1.66
CA LEU A 24 -39.42 17.54 1.17
C LEU A 24 -38.28 17.69 2.17
N LEU A 25 -37.71 16.56 2.57
CA LEU A 25 -36.46 16.53 3.31
C LEU A 25 -35.32 16.43 2.31
N VAL A 26 -34.47 17.45 2.28
CA VAL A 26 -33.23 17.44 1.48
C VAL A 26 -32.04 17.42 2.42
N TYR A 27 -31.02 16.64 2.07
CA TYR A 27 -29.79 16.55 2.83
C TYR A 27 -28.60 16.37 1.88
N ILE A 28 -27.43 16.76 2.35
CA ILE A 28 -26.16 16.48 1.68
C ILE A 28 -25.62 15.19 2.30
N ASN A 29 -25.42 14.16 1.48
CA ASN A 29 -24.78 12.93 1.92
C ASN A 29 -23.27 13.04 1.67
N LEU A 30 -22.48 13.10 2.74
CA LEU A 30 -21.03 13.09 2.66
C LEU A 30 -20.51 11.68 2.95
N LYS A 31 -19.89 11.04 1.96
CA LYS A 31 -19.14 9.80 2.15
C LYS A 31 -17.67 10.12 2.42
N VAL A 32 -17.17 9.77 3.60
CA VAL A 32 -15.77 9.97 3.99
C VAL A 32 -15.04 8.63 3.93
N GLU A 33 -13.94 8.57 3.18
CA GLU A 33 -13.08 7.40 3.08
C GLU A 33 -11.69 7.72 3.65
N TRP A 34 -11.18 6.83 4.48
CA TRP A 34 -9.86 6.94 5.09
C TRP A 34 -8.96 5.86 4.50
N LYS A 35 -7.81 6.26 3.94
CA LYS A 35 -6.87 5.33 3.32
C LYS A 35 -5.44 5.70 3.67
N ASN A 36 -4.65 4.68 4.02
CA ASN A 36 -3.20 4.81 4.14
C ASN A 36 -2.58 4.42 2.79
N ASN A 37 -1.99 5.40 2.10
CA ASN A 37 -1.21 5.15 0.91
C ASN A 37 0.25 4.88 1.32
N VAL A 38 0.78 3.74 0.92
CA VAL A 38 2.11 3.27 1.29
C VAL A 38 2.89 3.04 0.00
N GLU A 39 4.10 3.60 -0.05
CA GLU A 39 5.08 3.37 -1.09
C GLU A 39 6.42 3.07 -0.41
N ASP A 40 7.18 2.15 -0.99
CA ASP A 40 8.46 1.68 -0.48
C ASP A 40 9.55 1.73 -1.57
N PHE A 41 10.80 1.72 -1.11
CA PHE A 41 11.96 1.65 -1.96
C PHE A 41 13.03 0.82 -1.25
N ALA A 42 13.48 -0.24 -1.92
CA ALA A 42 14.60 -1.03 -1.47
C ALA A 42 15.83 -0.73 -2.35
N VAL A 43 16.96 -0.42 -1.71
CA VAL A 43 18.23 -0.29 -2.42
C VAL A 43 18.66 -1.69 -2.88
N GLN A 44 18.82 -1.87 -4.19
CA GLN A 44 19.31 -3.13 -4.73
C GLN A 44 20.76 -3.34 -4.32
N GLN A 45 21.03 -4.41 -3.57
CA GLN A 45 22.41 -4.77 -3.20
C GLN A 45 23.04 -5.70 -4.22
N THR A 46 24.33 -5.49 -4.48
CA THR A 46 25.13 -6.34 -5.35
C THR A 46 25.49 -7.62 -4.59
N GLY A 47 24.74 -8.71 -4.80
CA GLY A 47 24.98 -9.96 -4.05
C GLY A 47 24.26 -11.20 -4.54
N GLY A 48 23.49 -11.09 -5.63
CA GLY A 48 22.66 -12.19 -6.16
C GLY A 48 21.40 -12.47 -5.35
N PHE A 49 21.05 -11.61 -4.39
CA PHE A 49 19.79 -11.68 -3.65
C PHE A 49 18.72 -10.89 -4.39
N ASP A 50 17.57 -11.52 -4.65
CA ASP A 50 16.42 -10.84 -5.26
C ASP A 50 15.71 -9.96 -4.22
N SER A 51 15.74 -8.64 -4.47
CA SER A 51 15.08 -7.63 -3.64
C SER A 51 13.55 -7.72 -3.65
N ALA A 52 12.94 -8.47 -4.58
CA ALA A 52 11.48 -8.58 -4.70
C ALA A 52 10.79 -9.04 -3.41
N ASN A 53 11.50 -9.81 -2.56
CA ASN A 53 10.94 -10.35 -1.31
C ASN A 53 11.06 -9.42 -0.10
N LEU A 54 11.74 -8.26 -0.23
CA LEU A 54 12.05 -7.38 0.89
C LEU A 54 10.82 -6.66 1.46
N GLY A 55 9.81 -6.36 0.64
CA GLY A 55 8.56 -5.74 1.12
C GLY A 55 7.74 -6.63 2.07
N SER A 56 8.12 -7.91 2.22
CA SER A 56 7.41 -8.88 3.05
C SER A 56 8.02 -9.07 4.45
N VAL A 57 9.14 -8.40 4.75
CA VAL A 57 9.90 -8.54 6.01
C VAL A 57 10.13 -7.17 6.64
N THR A 58 10.49 -7.18 7.93
CA THR A 58 10.87 -5.96 8.64
C THR A 58 12.37 -5.90 8.90
N GLY A 59 12.88 -4.67 8.98
CA GLY A 59 14.27 -4.41 9.35
C GLY A 59 14.40 -3.77 10.73
N LYS A 60 15.65 -3.44 11.10
CA LYS A 60 15.91 -2.54 12.22
C LYS A 60 15.58 -1.12 11.77
N LYS A 61 14.63 -0.48 12.44
CA LYS A 61 14.32 0.94 12.22
C LYS A 61 15.54 1.80 12.56
N PHE A 62 15.99 2.56 11.57
CA PHE A 62 17.13 3.46 11.68
C PHE A 62 16.70 4.91 11.78
N PHE A 63 15.59 5.25 11.13
CA PHE A 63 14.98 6.58 11.16
C PHE A 63 13.46 6.45 11.08
N GLU A 64 12.75 7.31 11.80
CA GLU A 64 11.30 7.44 11.71
C GLU A 64 10.95 8.92 11.95
N ASP A 65 10.17 9.50 11.05
CA ASP A 65 9.62 10.85 11.20
C ASP A 65 8.15 10.85 10.81
N THR A 66 7.33 11.49 11.64
CA THR A 66 5.88 11.60 11.45
C THR A 66 5.47 13.06 11.61
N LYS A 67 4.88 13.62 10.54
CA LYS A 67 4.43 15.02 10.46
C LYS A 67 3.13 15.10 9.67
N TYR A 68 2.53 16.29 9.59
CA TYR A 68 1.42 16.55 8.66
C TYR A 68 1.84 16.31 7.21
N MET A 69 3.01 16.85 6.85
CA MET A 69 3.77 16.55 5.64
C MET A 69 5.23 16.43 6.05
N VAL A 70 5.90 15.35 5.64
CA VAL A 70 7.31 15.15 5.98
C VAL A 70 8.20 15.82 4.93
N TYR A 71 9.41 16.22 5.34
CA TYR A 71 10.43 16.70 4.41
C TYR A 71 11.31 15.53 3.94
N PRO A 72 11.87 15.58 2.72
CA PRO A 72 12.86 14.61 2.30
C PRO A 72 14.02 14.49 3.30
N VAL A 73 14.54 13.28 3.48
CA VAL A 73 15.71 13.05 4.32
C VAL A 73 16.95 13.63 3.64
N LEU A 74 17.60 14.58 4.32
CA LEU A 74 18.81 15.24 3.85
C LEU A 74 20.05 14.70 4.54
N GLY A 75 21.14 14.57 3.80
CA GLY A 75 22.44 14.18 4.35
C GLY A 75 22.52 12.72 4.82
N PHE A 76 21.62 11.84 4.35
CA PHE A 76 21.75 10.41 4.63
C PHE A 76 23.02 9.86 3.94
N PRO A 77 23.81 8.99 4.60
CA PRO A 77 25.07 8.50 4.03
C PRO A 77 24.93 7.80 2.68
N ASP A 78 23.82 7.09 2.46
CA ASP A 78 23.48 6.50 1.16
C ASP A 78 22.68 7.50 0.30
N PRO A 79 23.23 7.98 -0.84
CA PRO A 79 22.54 8.92 -1.70
C PRO A 79 21.28 8.32 -2.34
N ASN A 80 21.21 7.00 -2.54
CA ASN A 80 20.01 6.35 -3.09
C ASN A 80 18.82 6.51 -2.15
N VAL A 81 19.06 6.46 -0.83
CA VAL A 81 18.02 6.64 0.18
C VAL A 81 17.55 8.09 0.23
N SER A 82 18.47 9.06 0.20
CA SER A 82 18.11 10.49 0.16
C SER A 82 17.29 10.81 -1.11
N GLN A 83 17.73 10.32 -2.27
CA GLN A 83 17.04 10.53 -3.55
C GLN A 83 15.66 9.84 -3.57
N ALA A 84 15.55 8.63 -3.02
CA ALA A 84 14.28 7.93 -2.90
C ALA A 84 13.32 8.67 -1.98
N SER A 85 13.78 9.17 -0.83
CA SER A 85 12.97 10.00 0.06
C SER A 85 12.45 11.25 -0.66
N GLU A 86 13.31 11.98 -1.39
CA GLU A 86 12.89 13.15 -2.17
C GLU A 86 11.82 12.79 -3.21
N ARG A 87 12.05 11.73 -3.98
CA ARG A 87 11.11 11.26 -5.01
C ARG A 87 9.76 10.87 -4.39
N LEU A 88 9.76 10.01 -3.37
CA LEU A 88 8.54 9.47 -2.75
C LEU A 88 7.71 10.56 -2.09
N VAL A 89 8.35 11.52 -1.40
CA VAL A 89 7.65 12.66 -0.80
C VAL A 89 6.98 13.50 -1.89
N ARG A 90 7.70 13.80 -2.97
CA ARG A 90 7.17 14.57 -4.11
C ARG A 90 6.03 13.84 -4.82
N GLU A 91 6.15 12.53 -5.03
CA GLU A 91 5.13 11.70 -5.67
C GLU A 91 3.86 11.60 -4.83
N HIS A 92 3.97 11.41 -3.51
CA HIS A 92 2.81 11.43 -2.62
C HIS A 92 2.09 12.78 -2.67
N GLN A 93 2.84 13.88 -2.65
CA GLN A 93 2.25 15.21 -2.73
C GLN A 93 1.53 15.42 -4.06
N SER A 94 2.12 15.01 -5.19
CA SER A 94 1.51 15.18 -6.52
C SER A 94 0.30 14.27 -6.73
N LYS A 95 0.37 13.00 -6.31
CA LYS A 95 -0.71 12.00 -6.48
C LYS A 95 -1.92 12.29 -5.60
N PHE A 96 -1.71 12.62 -4.32
CA PHE A 96 -2.81 12.63 -3.35
C PHE A 96 -3.38 14.00 -3.04
N SER A 97 -2.60 15.08 -3.17
CA SER A 97 -3.09 16.43 -2.82
C SER A 97 -4.15 16.97 -3.78
N GLN A 98 -4.30 16.37 -4.96
CA GLN A 98 -5.28 16.78 -5.97
C GLN A 98 -6.70 16.25 -5.68
N THR A 99 -6.81 15.08 -5.04
CA THR A 99 -8.10 14.36 -4.88
C THR A 99 -8.44 14.06 -3.43
N SER A 100 -7.50 14.26 -2.51
CA SER A 100 -7.64 13.93 -1.09
C SER A 100 -6.85 14.87 -0.20
N ARG A 101 -7.16 14.87 1.09
CA ARG A 101 -6.40 15.60 2.11
C ARG A 101 -5.45 14.65 2.82
N ILE A 102 -4.16 14.96 2.81
CA ILE A 102 -3.17 14.26 3.62
C ILE A 102 -3.30 14.77 5.06
N HIS A 103 -3.67 13.89 6.00
CA HIS A 103 -3.80 14.23 7.42
C HIS A 103 -2.49 14.06 8.19
N GLN A 104 -1.75 13.00 7.86
CA GLN A 104 -0.42 12.71 8.38
C GLN A 104 0.36 11.94 7.34
N GLN A 105 1.68 12.10 7.39
CA GLN A 105 2.63 11.36 6.61
C GLN A 105 3.74 10.88 7.55
N ARG A 106 4.14 9.62 7.36
CA ARG A 106 5.25 9.00 8.07
C ARG A 106 6.23 8.47 7.05
N GLN A 107 7.51 8.71 7.29
CA GLN A 107 8.59 8.06 6.57
C GLN A 107 9.46 7.30 7.55
N THR A 108 9.95 6.14 7.10
CA THR A 108 10.78 5.25 7.89
C THR A 108 11.92 4.77 7.03
N ILE A 109 13.15 4.76 7.58
CA ILE A 109 14.28 4.08 6.98
C ILE A 109 14.57 2.86 7.84
N GLU A 110 14.54 1.68 7.21
CA GLU A 110 14.82 0.40 7.87
C GLU A 110 16.05 -0.25 7.27
N LEU A 111 16.88 -0.84 8.12
CA LEU A 111 17.99 -1.69 7.73
C LEU A 111 17.54 -3.15 7.81
N ILE A 112 17.33 -3.79 6.67
CA ILE A 112 16.96 -5.20 6.61
C ILE A 112 18.25 -6.04 6.64
N PRO A 113 18.49 -6.86 7.67
CA PRO A 113 19.64 -7.74 7.70
C PRO A 113 19.47 -8.83 6.64
N ILE A 114 20.53 -9.10 5.88
CA ILE A 114 20.59 -10.19 4.90
C ILE A 114 21.88 -10.96 5.15
N THR A 115 21.76 -12.25 5.41
CA THR A 115 22.88 -13.16 5.63
C THR A 115 22.94 -14.16 4.49
N LYS A 116 24.06 -14.18 3.77
CA LYS A 116 24.35 -15.19 2.75
C LYS A 116 25.03 -16.38 3.42
N VAL A 117 24.45 -17.57 3.28
CA VAL A 117 25.00 -18.81 3.81
C VAL A 117 25.44 -19.69 2.67
N SER A 118 26.74 -20.00 2.62
CA SER A 118 27.32 -20.95 1.67
C SER A 118 27.51 -22.30 2.37
N TYR A 119 27.10 -23.39 1.73
CA TYR A 119 27.22 -24.75 2.28
C TYR A 119 27.61 -25.76 1.21
N LYS A 120 28.11 -26.92 1.66
CA LYS A 120 28.42 -28.05 0.78
C LYS A 120 27.46 -29.20 1.04
N TRP A 121 26.94 -29.78 -0.03
CA TRP A 121 26.03 -30.93 0.03
C TRP A 121 26.34 -31.90 -1.10
N LYS A 122 26.56 -33.18 -0.78
CA LYS A 122 26.88 -34.25 -1.76
C LYS A 122 27.97 -33.86 -2.78
N GLY A 123 28.98 -33.12 -2.33
CA GLY A 123 30.08 -32.64 -3.19
C GLY A 123 29.79 -31.36 -3.98
N GLY A 124 28.53 -30.89 -4.04
CA GLY A 124 28.15 -29.60 -4.61
C GLY A 124 28.27 -28.46 -3.60
N SER A 125 28.53 -27.24 -4.10
CA SER A 125 28.45 -26.01 -3.31
C SER A 125 27.13 -25.30 -3.61
N HIS A 126 26.44 -24.88 -2.56
CA HIS A 126 25.12 -24.27 -2.62
C HIS A 126 25.08 -23.03 -1.73
N LEU A 127 24.07 -22.19 -1.94
CA LEU A 127 23.84 -21.02 -1.11
C LEU A 127 22.35 -20.85 -0.81
N TYR A 128 22.07 -20.21 0.31
CA TYR A 128 20.75 -19.67 0.63
C TYR A 128 20.91 -18.35 1.38
N PHE A 129 19.84 -17.58 1.46
CA PHE A 129 19.79 -16.31 2.16
C PHE A 129 18.83 -16.38 3.33
N VAL A 130 19.23 -15.81 4.46
CA VAL A 130 18.36 -15.53 5.60
C VAL A 130 18.21 -14.03 5.71
N TYR A 131 16.98 -13.51 5.76
CA TYR A 131 16.73 -12.08 5.71
C TYR A 131 15.55 -11.64 6.58
N GLY A 132 15.59 -10.36 6.95
CA GLY A 132 14.58 -9.75 7.84
C GLY A 132 14.74 -10.15 9.31
N ASN A 133 14.02 -9.45 10.17
CA ASN A 133 13.92 -9.81 11.58
C ASN A 133 13.14 -11.13 11.78
N GLU A 134 12.34 -11.52 10.79
CA GLU A 134 11.55 -12.75 10.76
C GLU A 134 12.37 -13.98 10.38
N PHE A 135 13.67 -13.80 10.02
CA PHE A 135 14.55 -14.87 9.57
C PHE A 135 13.97 -15.67 8.39
N LYS A 136 13.35 -14.99 7.42
CA LYS A 136 12.84 -15.65 6.21
C LYS A 136 13.99 -16.23 5.41
N VAL A 137 13.72 -17.34 4.73
CA VAL A 137 14.72 -18.08 3.96
C VAL A 137 14.37 -18.00 2.47
N SER A 138 15.32 -17.56 1.65
CA SER A 138 15.29 -17.71 0.19
C SER A 138 16.36 -18.73 -0.19
N ALA A 139 15.91 -19.82 -0.80
CA ALA A 139 16.75 -20.98 -1.15
C ALA A 139 16.39 -21.46 -2.55
N ASP A 140 16.49 -20.56 -3.53
CA ASP A 140 16.09 -20.84 -4.92
C ASP A 140 16.91 -21.99 -5.54
N ASP A 141 18.18 -22.13 -5.12
CA ASP A 141 19.10 -23.19 -5.55
C ASP A 141 19.12 -24.41 -4.59
N TYR A 142 18.04 -24.66 -3.85
CA TYR A 142 17.98 -25.78 -2.91
C TYR A 142 18.10 -27.14 -3.62
N PRO A 143 19.11 -27.98 -3.29
CA PRO A 143 19.45 -29.17 -4.06
C PRO A 143 18.49 -30.35 -3.89
N ALA A 144 17.57 -30.29 -2.94
CA ALA A 144 16.57 -31.32 -2.71
C ALA A 144 15.17 -30.77 -3.00
N THR A 145 14.88 -30.53 -4.28
CA THR A 145 13.52 -30.29 -4.77
C THR A 145 12.72 -31.60 -4.65
N CYS A 146 12.10 -31.81 -3.49
CA CYS A 146 11.14 -32.90 -3.32
C CYS A 146 9.82 -32.50 -4.01
N CYS A 147 9.29 -33.37 -4.87
CA CYS A 147 8.01 -33.17 -5.58
C CYS A 147 6.75 -33.23 -4.67
N CYS A 148 6.90 -33.05 -3.35
CA CYS A 148 5.82 -33.25 -2.40
C CYS A 148 5.26 -31.89 -1.95
N ILE A 149 4.11 -31.54 -2.51
CA ILE A 149 3.19 -30.57 -1.94
C ILE A 149 2.75 -31.13 -0.58
N LEU A 150 3.16 -30.50 0.52
CA LEU A 150 2.48 -30.70 1.79
C LEU A 150 1.19 -29.86 1.72
N MET A 151 0.07 -30.57 1.51
CA MET A 151 -1.28 -30.06 1.71
C MET A 151 -1.55 -29.87 3.20
#